data_AF-A0A8J3CUD1-F1
#
_entry.id   AF-A0A8J3CUD1-F1
#
_cell.length_a   1.000
_cell.length_b   1.000
_cell.length_c   1.000
_cell.angle_alpha   90.00
_cell.angle_beta   90.00
_cell.angle_gamma   90.00
#
_symmetry.space_group_name_H-M   'P 1'
#
loop_
_entity.id
_entity.type
_entity.pdbx_description
1 polymer ?
#
loop_
_entity_poly.entity_id
_entity_poly.type
_entity_poly.pdbx_seq_one_letter_code
_entity_poly.pdbx_strand_id
1 'polypeptide(L)'
;MKKKLLPILICLLYFFSCDKKPNKLLNQKEHEELIDSWVENRLASLKKDDGWLNLIGLHWISNSETSMGSADYNDILLPADKFPEKIGTFFWQDSILTFTPKIDGITYNGQMVESPMILYTSGLDEPTKTLSLGSLLWTIIIRGDALGVRIRDLDASAISDFKGIPRFATSLDWRLKGEFTPYEFGKELSITNVLGQTSINLSPGFVSFEKDGKVYQLDALDANNQLYLIFADASSGLETYGGGRYLYIDKPAPKKTEVIIDFNKAYNPPCVFTAYATCPLPPRENILDLYISAGEKYMDK
;
A
#
# COMPACT_ATOMS: atom_id res chain seq x y z
N MET A 1 26.58 -46.36 -45.50
CA MET A 1 26.28 -45.68 -44.23
C MET A 1 24.90 -45.03 -44.32
N LYS A 2 23.90 -45.58 -43.62
CA LYS A 2 22.49 -45.14 -43.65
C LYS A 2 22.33 -43.86 -42.79
N LYS A 3 21.88 -42.74 -43.38
CA LYS A 3 21.46 -41.54 -42.63
C LYS A 3 20.02 -41.76 -42.13
N LYS A 4 19.81 -41.76 -40.81
CA LYS A 4 18.48 -41.74 -40.19
C LYS A 4 17.98 -40.29 -40.17
N LEU A 5 16.80 -40.03 -40.75
CA LEU A 5 16.03 -38.81 -40.50
C LEU A 5 15.39 -38.90 -39.11
N LEU A 6 15.50 -37.84 -38.31
CA LEU A 6 14.78 -37.65 -37.06
C LEU A 6 13.57 -36.72 -37.35
N PRO A 7 12.34 -37.05 -36.94
CA PRO A 7 11.19 -36.18 -37.19
C PRO A 7 11.17 -35.06 -36.15
N ILE A 8 11.01 -33.82 -36.64
CA ILE A 8 10.82 -32.62 -35.81
C ILE A 8 9.39 -32.65 -35.28
N LEU A 9 9.25 -32.84 -33.97
CA LEU A 9 7.98 -32.71 -33.26
C LEU A 9 7.69 -31.22 -33.04
N ILE A 10 6.82 -30.64 -33.87
CA ILE A 10 6.34 -29.26 -33.71
C ILE A 10 5.33 -29.27 -32.56
N CYS A 11 5.78 -28.88 -31.36
CA CYS A 11 4.90 -28.52 -30.25
C CYS A 11 4.22 -27.18 -30.56
N LEU A 12 2.94 -27.23 -30.94
CA LEU A 12 2.05 -26.07 -30.98
C LEU A 12 1.78 -25.61 -29.54
N LEU A 13 2.63 -24.70 -29.05
CA LEU A 13 2.36 -23.91 -27.85
C LEU A 13 1.23 -22.93 -28.18
N TYR A 14 0.02 -23.23 -27.71
CA TYR A 14 -1.06 -22.27 -27.62
C TYR A 14 -0.67 -21.19 -26.60
N PHE A 15 -0.11 -20.09 -27.09
CA PHE A 15 -0.04 -18.86 -26.33
C PHE A 15 -1.46 -18.33 -26.17
N PHE A 16 -2.07 -18.54 -25.00
CA PHE A 16 -3.15 -17.68 -24.54
C PHE A 16 -2.54 -16.29 -24.30
N SER A 17 -2.48 -15.47 -25.37
CA SER A 17 -2.26 -14.03 -25.23
C SER A 17 -3.43 -13.50 -24.43
N CYS A 18 -3.18 -13.18 -23.17
CA CYS A 18 -4.10 -12.41 -22.36
C CYS A 18 -4.05 -10.97 -22.88
N ASP A 19 -4.75 -10.71 -23.98
CA ASP A 19 -5.01 -9.37 -24.51
C ASP A 19 -5.87 -8.64 -23.49
N LYS A 20 -5.23 -8.06 -22.46
CA LYS A 20 -5.85 -7.06 -21.61
C LYS A 20 -6.16 -5.85 -22.48
N LYS A 21 -7.32 -5.86 -23.13
CA LYS A 21 -7.90 -4.64 -23.72
C LYS A 21 -8.47 -3.83 -22.56
N PRO A 22 -7.84 -2.72 -22.15
CA PRO A 22 -8.27 -1.95 -20.97
C PRO A 22 -9.70 -1.40 -21.10
N ASN A 23 -10.22 -1.30 -22.33
CA ASN A 23 -11.52 -0.72 -22.64
C ASN A 23 -12.55 -1.74 -23.12
N LYS A 24 -12.55 -2.96 -22.57
CA LYS A 24 -13.66 -3.91 -22.77
C LYS A 24 -14.95 -3.23 -22.26
N LEU A 25 -15.97 -3.16 -23.10
CA LEU A 25 -17.33 -2.83 -22.67
C LEU A 25 -17.82 -3.99 -21.79
N LEU A 26 -18.19 -3.68 -20.56
CA LEU A 26 -18.72 -4.64 -19.60
C LEU A 26 -20.22 -4.42 -19.47
N ASN A 27 -20.99 -5.49 -19.39
CA ASN A 27 -22.32 -5.41 -18.82
C ASN A 27 -22.24 -5.38 -17.27
N GLN A 28 -23.36 -5.07 -16.61
CA GLN A 28 -23.40 -4.90 -15.15
C GLN A 28 -22.90 -6.15 -14.40
N LYS A 29 -23.31 -7.35 -14.85
CA LYS A 29 -22.90 -8.61 -14.22
C LYS A 29 -21.40 -8.87 -14.36
N GLU A 30 -20.84 -8.66 -15.56
CA GLU A 30 -19.39 -8.79 -15.78
C GLU A 30 -18.59 -7.80 -14.94
N HIS A 31 -19.13 -6.59 -14.71
CA HIS A 31 -18.51 -5.59 -13.86
C HIS A 31 -18.58 -5.97 -12.37
N GLU A 32 -19.73 -6.45 -11.90
CA GLU A 32 -19.90 -6.99 -10.55
C GLU A 32 -18.89 -8.10 -10.26
N GLU A 33 -18.79 -9.10 -11.12
CA GLU A 33 -17.82 -10.21 -10.97
C GLU A 33 -16.37 -9.71 -10.92
N LEU A 34 -16.04 -8.70 -11.74
CA LEU A 34 -14.72 -8.09 -11.74
C LEU A 34 -14.43 -7.33 -10.43
N ILE A 35 -15.42 -6.62 -9.91
CA ILE A 35 -15.28 -5.87 -8.66
C ILE A 35 -15.25 -6.82 -7.46
N ASP A 36 -16.04 -7.87 -7.45
CA ASP A 36 -16.04 -8.88 -6.38
C ASP A 36 -14.67 -9.58 -6.29
N SER A 37 -14.09 -9.97 -7.43
CA SER A 37 -12.73 -10.51 -7.47
C SER A 37 -11.69 -9.51 -6.97
N TRP A 38 -11.85 -8.22 -7.31
CA TRP A 38 -10.97 -7.17 -6.77
C TRP A 38 -11.12 -7.02 -5.26
N VAL A 39 -12.35 -7.09 -4.72
CA VAL A 39 -12.64 -7.02 -3.27
C VAL A 39 -12.01 -8.22 -2.55
N GLU A 40 -12.16 -9.44 -3.07
CA GLU A 40 -11.54 -10.62 -2.46
C GLU A 40 -10.03 -10.46 -2.33
N ASN A 41 -9.36 -10.00 -3.39
CA ASN A 41 -7.93 -9.72 -3.37
C ASN A 41 -7.57 -8.61 -2.38
N ARG A 42 -8.38 -7.55 -2.31
CA ARG A 42 -8.23 -6.45 -1.37
C ARG A 42 -8.32 -6.93 0.08
N LEU A 43 -9.35 -7.71 0.43
CA LEU A 43 -9.54 -8.25 1.78
C LEU A 43 -8.44 -9.25 2.15
N ALA A 44 -8.01 -10.10 1.22
CA ALA A 44 -6.89 -11.01 1.44
C ALA A 44 -5.58 -10.24 1.69
N SER A 45 -5.33 -9.17 0.93
CA SER A 45 -4.10 -8.35 1.08
C SER A 45 -3.98 -7.71 2.46
N LEU A 46 -5.10 -7.37 3.11
CA LEU A 46 -5.09 -6.76 4.44
C LEU A 46 -4.59 -7.71 5.54
N LYS A 47 -4.67 -9.02 5.29
CA LYS A 47 -4.31 -10.10 6.22
C LYS A 47 -2.93 -10.72 5.95
N LYS A 48 -2.27 -10.37 4.84
CA LYS A 48 -0.90 -10.85 4.54
C LYS A 48 0.10 -10.34 5.59
N ASP A 49 1.28 -10.93 5.62
CA ASP A 49 2.36 -10.55 6.55
C ASP A 49 2.75 -9.07 6.44
N ASP A 50 2.66 -8.48 5.25
CA ASP A 50 2.86 -7.05 4.99
C ASP A 50 1.57 -6.21 5.01
N GLY A 51 0.42 -6.85 5.25
CA GLY A 51 -0.92 -6.26 5.29
C GLY A 51 -1.15 -5.34 6.49
N TRP A 52 -2.21 -4.54 6.47
CA TRP A 52 -2.37 -3.45 7.45
C TRP A 52 -3.02 -3.86 8.78
N LEU A 53 -3.68 -5.02 8.84
CA LEU A 53 -4.35 -5.48 10.07
C LEU A 53 -3.38 -5.98 11.14
N ASN A 54 -2.16 -6.35 10.75
CA ASN A 54 -1.16 -6.87 11.67
C ASN A 54 -0.16 -5.81 12.14
N LEU A 55 -0.26 -4.57 11.67
CA LEU A 55 0.64 -3.49 12.09
C LEU A 55 0.22 -2.95 13.45
N ILE A 56 1.02 -3.24 14.48
CA ILE A 56 0.72 -2.96 15.89
C ILE A 56 1.64 -1.90 16.52
N GLY A 57 2.62 -1.38 15.77
CA GLY A 57 3.50 -0.35 16.29
C GLY A 57 4.28 0.41 15.22
N LEU A 58 4.58 1.67 15.52
CA LEU A 58 5.54 2.49 14.80
C LEU A 58 6.32 3.31 15.85
N HIS A 59 7.62 3.08 15.95
CA HIS A 59 8.48 3.73 16.94
C HIS A 59 9.66 4.41 16.24
N TRP A 60 9.89 5.68 16.54
CA TRP A 60 11.02 6.42 15.98
C TRP A 60 12.29 6.16 16.80
N ILE A 61 13.40 5.91 16.11
CA ILE A 61 14.72 5.75 16.72
C ILE A 61 15.31 7.15 16.88
N SER A 62 15.25 7.69 18.10
CA SER A 62 15.76 9.03 18.43
C SER A 62 17.08 9.01 19.21
N ASN A 63 17.49 7.85 19.70
CA ASN A 63 18.65 7.67 20.57
C ASN A 63 19.70 6.79 19.88
N SER A 64 20.95 6.84 20.35
CA SER A 64 22.00 5.94 19.88
C SER A 64 21.72 4.48 20.22
N GLU A 65 20.95 4.24 21.29
CA GLU A 65 20.50 2.93 21.73
C GLU A 65 18.98 2.95 21.92
N THR A 66 18.28 1.94 21.41
CA THR A 66 16.83 1.79 21.57
C THR A 66 16.49 0.33 21.82
N SER A 67 15.94 0.03 22.98
CA SER A 67 15.63 -1.32 23.43
C SER A 67 14.22 -1.77 23.07
N MET A 68 14.04 -3.09 22.90
CA MET A 68 12.74 -3.68 22.56
C MET A 68 12.45 -4.92 23.40
N GLY A 69 11.22 -5.01 23.90
CA GLY A 69 10.71 -6.12 24.70
C GLY A 69 9.40 -5.74 25.40
N SER A 70 8.84 -6.65 26.18
CA SER A 70 7.57 -6.40 26.87
C SER A 70 7.69 -5.83 28.28
N ALA A 71 8.89 -5.80 28.86
CA ALA A 71 9.11 -5.12 30.12
C ALA A 71 9.11 -3.60 29.95
N ASP A 72 8.62 -2.88 30.95
CA ASP A 72 8.38 -1.42 30.97
C ASP A 72 9.65 -0.57 30.82
N TYR A 73 10.83 -1.14 31.10
CA TYR A 73 12.11 -0.47 30.90
C TYR A 73 12.56 -0.41 29.44
N ASN A 74 11.85 -1.07 28.50
CA ASN A 74 12.20 -1.00 27.09
C ASN A 74 11.62 0.25 26.42
N ASP A 75 12.39 0.84 25.51
CA ASP A 75 11.96 2.01 24.72
C ASP A 75 10.81 1.65 23.76
N ILE A 76 10.89 0.47 23.15
CA ILE A 76 9.83 -0.14 22.34
C ILE A 76 9.15 -1.21 23.18
N LEU A 77 8.02 -0.82 23.77
CA LEU A 77 7.18 -1.69 24.60
C LEU A 77 6.26 -2.57 23.75
N LEU A 78 6.34 -3.88 23.95
CA LEU A 78 5.51 -4.88 23.30
C LEU A 78 4.46 -5.49 24.26
N PRO A 79 3.35 -6.06 23.77
CA PRO A 79 2.38 -6.77 24.62
C PRO A 79 3.01 -7.88 25.48
N ALA A 80 2.90 -7.74 26.81
CA ALA A 80 3.55 -8.62 27.79
C ALA A 80 2.97 -10.03 27.91
N ASP A 81 1.72 -10.21 27.49
CA ASP A 81 1.08 -11.53 27.41
C ASP A 81 1.58 -12.37 26.22
N LYS A 82 2.26 -11.75 25.25
CA LYS A 82 2.68 -12.40 23.99
C LYS A 82 4.18 -12.47 23.79
N PHE A 83 4.93 -11.46 24.20
CA PHE A 83 6.33 -11.30 23.82
C PHE A 83 7.29 -11.28 25.02
N PRO A 84 8.56 -11.72 24.85
CA PRO A 84 9.55 -11.75 25.93
C PRO A 84 9.87 -10.36 26.51
N GLU A 85 10.24 -10.34 27.80
CA GLU A 85 10.59 -9.11 28.53
C GLU A 85 11.70 -8.30 27.86
N LYS A 86 12.70 -8.99 27.27
CA LYS A 86 13.77 -8.40 26.48
C LYS A 86 14.00 -9.20 25.21
N ILE A 87 13.93 -8.55 24.06
CA ILE A 87 14.19 -9.19 22.75
C ILE A 87 15.55 -8.76 22.20
N GLY A 88 15.83 -7.46 22.23
CA GLY A 88 17.05 -6.94 21.64
C GLY A 88 17.18 -5.43 21.76
N THR A 89 18.23 -4.92 21.14
CA THR A 89 18.56 -3.50 21.15
C THR A 89 19.01 -3.05 19.77
N PHE A 90 18.44 -1.95 19.29
CA PHE A 90 18.89 -1.22 18.11
C PHE A 90 20.01 -0.24 18.50
N PHE A 91 21.05 -0.18 17.67
CA PHE A 91 22.12 0.81 17.81
C PHE A 91 22.26 1.61 16.53
N TRP A 92 22.10 2.93 16.63
CA TRP A 92 22.32 3.87 15.53
C TRP A 92 23.62 4.62 15.77
N GLN A 93 24.65 4.29 14.98
CA GLN A 93 25.97 4.91 15.08
C GLN A 93 26.64 4.93 13.72
N ASP A 94 27.37 6.01 13.42
CA ASP A 94 28.19 6.15 12.21
C ASP A 94 27.42 5.78 10.93
N SER A 95 26.17 6.26 10.82
CA SER A 95 25.26 6.01 9.71
C SER A 95 24.82 4.56 9.52
N ILE A 96 25.06 3.68 10.51
CA ILE A 96 24.69 2.27 10.46
C ILE A 96 23.70 1.97 11.59
N LEU A 97 22.58 1.35 11.23
CA LEU A 97 21.63 0.80 12.18
C LEU A 97 21.89 -0.69 12.33
N THR A 98 22.26 -1.11 13.54
CA THR A 98 22.41 -2.52 13.88
C THR A 98 21.36 -2.97 14.90
N PHE A 99 21.13 -4.27 14.97
CA PHE A 99 20.31 -4.90 15.99
C PHE A 99 21.11 -6.01 16.67
N THR A 100 21.14 -5.96 18.00
CA THR A 100 21.77 -6.96 18.87
C THR A 100 20.68 -7.79 19.56
N PRO A 101 20.47 -9.05 19.16
CA PRO A 101 19.61 -9.99 19.87
C PRO A 101 20.02 -10.16 21.35
N LYS A 102 19.04 -10.32 22.23
CA LYS A 102 19.24 -10.73 23.64
C LYS A 102 18.64 -12.09 23.96
N ILE A 103 17.99 -12.70 22.97
CA ILE A 103 17.39 -14.03 23.03
C ILE A 103 17.61 -14.76 21.71
N ASP A 104 17.49 -16.09 21.75
CA ASP A 104 17.53 -16.94 20.57
C ASP A 104 16.19 -16.90 19.80
N GLY A 105 16.19 -17.49 18.60
CA GLY A 105 14.99 -17.66 17.77
C GLY A 105 14.64 -16.47 16.87
N ILE A 106 15.45 -15.40 16.89
CA ILE A 106 15.31 -14.29 15.96
C ILE A 106 15.87 -14.69 14.59
N THR A 107 15.09 -14.47 13.53
CA THR A 107 15.49 -14.86 12.17
C THR A 107 15.38 -13.71 11.16
N TYR A 108 16.19 -13.81 10.10
CA TYR A 108 16.08 -13.03 8.88
C TYR A 108 16.00 -14.01 7.70
N ASN A 109 14.96 -13.89 6.86
CA ASN A 109 14.70 -14.84 5.78
C ASN A 109 14.73 -16.31 6.23
N GLY A 110 14.23 -16.59 7.44
CA GLY A 110 14.18 -17.92 8.04
C GLY A 110 15.52 -18.46 8.56
N GLN A 111 16.59 -17.67 8.51
CA GLN A 111 17.90 -18.03 9.07
C GLN A 111 18.15 -17.28 10.37
N MET A 112 18.77 -17.94 11.36
CA MET A 112 19.15 -17.28 12.62
C MET A 112 20.05 -16.08 12.33
N VAL A 113 19.79 -14.97 13.02
CA VAL A 113 20.57 -13.76 12.86
C VAL A 113 21.90 -13.86 13.61
N GLU A 114 22.97 -13.36 12.99
CA GLU A 114 24.24 -13.12 13.67
C GLU A 114 24.19 -11.82 14.47
N SER A 115 24.97 -11.74 15.55
CA SER A 115 24.98 -10.57 16.44
C SER A 115 26.31 -9.80 16.34
N PRO A 116 26.30 -8.48 16.11
CA PRO A 116 25.15 -7.65 15.74
C PRO A 116 24.78 -7.80 14.25
N MET A 117 23.50 -7.61 13.92
CA MET A 117 23.03 -7.63 12.54
C MET A 117 22.85 -6.21 12.01
N ILE A 118 23.44 -5.88 10.85
CA ILE A 118 23.16 -4.62 10.16
C ILE A 118 21.76 -4.68 9.53
N LEU A 119 20.88 -3.74 9.90
CA LEU A 119 19.53 -3.61 9.37
C LEU A 119 19.41 -2.55 8.27
N TYR A 120 20.24 -1.52 8.36
CA TYR A 120 20.24 -0.39 7.43
C TYR A 120 21.58 0.37 7.50
N THR A 121 22.00 0.93 6.37
CA THR A 121 23.16 1.83 6.25
C THR A 121 22.73 3.06 5.46
N SER A 122 22.93 4.25 6.01
CA SER A 122 22.57 5.51 5.34
C SER A 122 23.40 5.70 4.07
N GLY A 123 22.73 6.19 3.02
CA GLY A 123 23.34 6.46 1.72
C GLY A 123 23.56 5.23 0.82
N LEU A 124 23.25 4.02 1.28
CA LEU A 124 23.22 2.83 0.43
C LEU A 124 21.81 2.57 -0.11
N ASP A 125 21.72 2.22 -1.38
CA ASP A 125 20.49 1.79 -2.05
C ASP A 125 20.23 0.30 -1.78
N GLU A 126 20.12 -0.06 -0.50
CA GLU A 126 19.82 -1.41 -0.05
C GLU A 126 18.46 -1.44 0.67
N PRO A 127 17.64 -2.49 0.43
CA PRO A 127 16.39 -2.64 1.14
C PRO A 127 16.65 -2.88 2.63
N THR A 128 15.88 -2.22 3.47
CA THR A 128 15.83 -2.50 4.92
C THR A 128 15.43 -3.94 5.19
N LYS A 129 15.99 -4.53 6.24
CA LYS A 129 15.72 -5.93 6.61
C LYS A 129 14.54 -6.05 7.55
N THR A 130 13.73 -7.10 7.36
CA THR A 130 12.66 -7.50 8.28
C THR A 130 13.12 -8.68 9.11
N LEU A 131 13.17 -8.53 10.42
CA LEU A 131 13.45 -9.64 11.34
C LEU A 131 12.16 -10.21 11.89
N SER A 132 12.22 -11.46 12.36
CA SER A 132 11.08 -12.15 12.96
C SER A 132 11.43 -12.91 14.24
N LEU A 133 10.43 -13.04 15.11
CA LEU A 133 10.44 -13.92 16.28
C LEU A 133 9.01 -14.46 16.49
N GLY A 134 8.77 -15.74 16.14
CA GLY A 134 7.40 -16.27 16.15
C GLY A 134 6.48 -15.46 15.23
N SER A 135 5.40 -14.90 15.77
CA SER A 135 4.47 -14.01 15.05
C SER A 135 4.95 -12.55 14.94
N LEU A 136 5.96 -12.14 15.72
CA LEU A 136 6.48 -10.78 15.70
C LEU A 136 7.33 -10.55 14.47
N LEU A 137 7.05 -9.50 13.70
CA LEU A 137 7.94 -8.97 12.67
C LEU A 137 8.31 -7.53 12.99
N TRP A 138 9.54 -7.13 12.69
CA TRP A 138 9.90 -5.72 12.68
C TRP A 138 10.75 -5.34 11.47
N THR A 139 10.41 -4.20 10.88
CA THR A 139 11.05 -3.66 9.67
C THR A 139 11.42 -2.21 9.90
N ILE A 140 12.60 -1.82 9.41
CA ILE A 140 13.04 -0.42 9.45
C ILE A 140 12.33 0.37 8.36
N ILE A 141 11.88 1.57 8.68
CA ILE A 141 11.38 2.54 7.73
C ILE A 141 12.18 3.83 7.83
N ILE A 142 12.36 4.50 6.69
CA ILE A 142 13.08 5.77 6.58
C ILE A 142 12.08 6.84 6.11
N ARG A 143 12.10 8.01 6.74
CA ARG A 143 11.27 9.17 6.37
C ARG A 143 12.11 10.45 6.49
N GLY A 144 12.60 10.94 5.36
CA GLY A 144 13.65 11.97 5.37
C GLY A 144 14.86 11.43 6.14
N ASP A 145 15.31 12.18 7.15
CA ASP A 145 16.44 11.78 8.00
C ASP A 145 16.02 10.92 9.22
N ALA A 146 14.71 10.67 9.40
CA ALA A 146 14.20 9.90 10.54
C ALA A 146 14.13 8.40 10.25
N LEU A 147 14.60 7.59 11.21
CA LEU A 147 14.46 6.14 11.22
C LEU A 147 13.35 5.70 12.16
N GLY A 148 12.49 4.82 11.67
CA GLY A 148 11.44 4.20 12.46
C GLY A 148 11.48 2.68 12.39
N VAL A 149 10.95 2.03 13.41
CA VAL A 149 10.72 0.59 13.46
C VAL A 149 9.22 0.36 13.38
N ARG A 150 8.77 -0.33 12.33
CA ARG A 150 7.40 -0.85 12.24
C ARG A 150 7.36 -2.20 12.91
N ILE A 151 6.40 -2.38 13.81
CA ILE A 151 6.17 -3.62 14.54
C ILE A 151 4.87 -4.25 14.03
N ARG A 152 4.95 -5.54 13.69
CA ARG A 152 3.79 -6.34 13.28
C ARG A 152 3.66 -7.57 14.14
N ASP A 153 2.44 -7.96 14.43
CA ASP A 153 2.10 -9.24 15.04
C ASP A 153 1.17 -10.00 14.09
N LEU A 154 1.68 -11.08 13.50
CA LEU A 154 0.91 -11.92 12.57
C LEU A 154 -0.28 -12.63 13.23
N ASP A 155 -0.34 -12.62 14.57
CA ASP A 155 -1.46 -13.13 15.37
C ASP A 155 -2.25 -11.99 16.03
N ALA A 156 -2.16 -10.75 15.53
CA ALA A 156 -2.90 -9.62 16.06
C ALA A 156 -4.42 -9.88 16.01
N SER A 157 -5.13 -9.57 17.10
CA SER A 157 -6.60 -9.77 17.18
C SER A 157 -7.36 -9.05 16.08
N ALA A 158 -6.84 -7.91 15.60
CA ALA A 158 -7.40 -7.18 14.47
C ALA A 158 -7.55 -8.04 13.20
N ILE A 159 -6.75 -9.09 13.01
CA ILE A 159 -6.86 -10.02 11.88
C ILE A 159 -8.08 -10.94 12.05
N SER A 160 -8.26 -11.53 13.23
CA SER A 160 -9.38 -12.43 13.54
C SER A 160 -10.71 -11.69 13.72
N ASP A 161 -10.66 -10.46 14.20
CA ASP A 161 -11.82 -9.62 14.45
C ASP A 161 -12.33 -8.94 13.16
N PHE A 162 -11.51 -8.87 12.12
CA PHE A 162 -11.85 -8.23 10.87
C PHE A 162 -13.02 -8.92 10.14
N LYS A 163 -14.13 -8.19 10.00
CA LYS A 163 -15.38 -8.67 9.37
C LYS A 163 -15.55 -8.24 7.90
N GLY A 164 -14.54 -7.59 7.32
CA GLY A 164 -14.62 -7.01 5.98
C GLY A 164 -14.82 -5.49 6.02
N ILE A 165 -15.13 -4.92 4.86
CA ILE A 165 -15.28 -3.48 4.66
C ILE A 165 -16.64 -3.24 4.03
N PRO A 166 -17.51 -2.39 4.62
CA PRO A 166 -18.76 -2.01 3.97
C PRO A 166 -18.44 -1.31 2.64
N ARG A 167 -19.31 -1.47 1.64
CA ARG A 167 -19.13 -0.90 0.30
C ARG A 167 -20.47 -0.50 -0.29
N PHE A 168 -20.43 0.44 -1.23
CA PHE A 168 -21.56 0.72 -2.09
C PHE A 168 -21.83 -0.47 -3.02
N ALA A 169 -23.05 -0.55 -3.55
CA ALA A 169 -23.35 -1.49 -4.63
C ALA A 169 -22.49 -1.15 -5.86
N THR A 170 -21.99 -2.17 -6.57
CA THR A 170 -21.25 -1.96 -7.82
C THR A 170 -22.14 -1.24 -8.83
N SER A 171 -21.61 -0.22 -9.48
CA SER A 171 -22.34 0.50 -10.54
C SER A 171 -21.43 0.84 -11.71
N LEU A 172 -21.89 0.50 -12.92
CA LEU A 172 -21.27 0.94 -14.17
C LEU A 172 -21.26 2.47 -14.33
N ASP A 173 -22.17 3.20 -13.66
CA ASP A 173 -22.22 4.67 -13.70
C ASP A 173 -21.01 5.33 -13.03
N TRP A 174 -20.23 4.55 -12.28
CA TRP A 174 -18.99 4.94 -11.61
C TRP A 174 -17.75 4.31 -12.24
N ARG A 175 -17.90 3.65 -13.40
CA ARG A 175 -16.82 3.20 -14.28
C ARG A 175 -16.73 4.13 -15.49
N LEU A 176 -16.03 5.25 -15.30
CA LEU A 176 -16.00 6.37 -16.23
C LEU A 176 -14.84 6.25 -17.21
N LYS A 177 -15.06 6.72 -18.44
CA LYS A 177 -13.98 7.05 -19.35
C LYS A 177 -13.40 8.41 -18.97
N GLY A 178 -12.09 8.52 -19.04
CA GLY A 178 -11.39 9.78 -18.81
C GLY A 178 -10.19 9.93 -19.74
N GLU A 179 -9.50 11.05 -19.60
CA GLU A 179 -8.29 11.37 -20.35
C GLU A 179 -7.16 11.75 -19.38
N PHE A 180 -5.98 11.19 -19.60
CA PHE A 180 -4.77 11.58 -18.91
C PHE A 180 -4.06 12.69 -19.70
N THR A 181 -3.78 13.80 -19.02
CA THR A 181 -3.01 14.94 -19.56
C THR A 181 -1.70 15.06 -18.79
N PRO A 182 -0.54 14.86 -19.44
CA PRO A 182 0.75 14.96 -18.77
C PRO A 182 1.12 16.41 -18.47
N TYR A 183 1.88 16.63 -17.40
CA TYR A 183 2.57 17.91 -17.16
C TYR A 183 3.96 17.86 -17.80
N GLU A 184 4.24 18.74 -18.77
CA GLU A 184 5.51 18.71 -19.55
C GLU A 184 6.77 18.75 -18.69
N PHE A 185 6.75 19.51 -17.58
CA PHE A 185 7.87 19.64 -16.64
C PHE A 185 7.60 18.95 -15.30
N GLY A 186 6.51 18.18 -15.21
CA GLY A 186 5.93 17.75 -13.95
C GLY A 186 5.30 18.91 -13.16
N LYS A 187 4.41 18.58 -12.23
CA LYS A 187 3.83 19.55 -11.28
C LYS A 187 4.17 19.10 -9.87
N GLU A 188 4.72 19.98 -9.06
CA GLU A 188 4.95 19.70 -7.64
C GLU A 188 3.62 19.74 -6.89
N LEU A 189 3.32 18.65 -6.17
CA LEU A 189 2.20 18.53 -5.26
C LEU A 189 2.72 18.49 -3.83
N SER A 190 2.23 19.40 -3.00
CA SER A 190 2.44 19.35 -1.55
C SER A 190 1.42 18.40 -0.94
N ILE A 191 1.89 17.25 -0.45
CA ILE A 191 1.03 16.22 0.14
C ILE A 191 1.35 16.09 1.62
N THR A 192 0.37 16.43 2.45
CA THR A 192 0.44 16.29 3.91
C THR A 192 -0.09 14.92 4.33
N ASN A 193 0.56 14.25 5.27
CA ASN A 193 0.07 13.00 5.84
C ASN A 193 -0.73 13.22 7.14
N VAL A 194 -1.34 12.15 7.65
CA VAL A 194 -2.12 12.17 8.91
C VAL A 194 -1.32 12.60 10.15
N LEU A 195 0.01 12.64 10.08
CA LEU A 195 0.88 13.14 11.16
C LEU A 195 1.24 14.63 10.98
N GLY A 196 0.72 15.30 9.95
CA GLY A 196 1.00 16.70 9.64
C GLY A 196 2.31 16.93 8.88
N GLN A 197 3.04 15.87 8.50
CA GLN A 197 4.27 15.99 7.72
C GLN A 197 3.93 16.21 6.25
N THR A 198 4.57 17.18 5.61
CA THR A 198 4.36 17.50 4.20
C THR A 198 5.58 17.13 3.36
N SER A 199 5.35 16.43 2.26
CA SER A 199 6.36 16.15 1.24
C SER A 199 5.96 16.74 -0.11
N ILE A 200 6.97 17.15 -0.88
CA ILE A 200 6.81 17.56 -2.28
C ILE A 200 6.90 16.30 -3.13
N ASN A 201 5.89 16.06 -3.95
CA ASN A 201 5.81 14.91 -4.85
C ASN A 201 5.63 15.41 -6.28
N LEU A 202 6.34 14.80 -7.23
CA LEU A 202 6.22 15.17 -8.64
C LEU A 202 5.03 14.42 -9.26
N SER A 203 4.04 15.17 -9.71
CA SER A 203 2.92 14.65 -10.49
C SER A 203 3.30 14.51 -11.97
N PRO A 204 3.07 13.34 -12.60
CA PRO A 204 3.26 13.18 -14.04
C PRO A 204 2.15 13.85 -14.87
N GLY A 205 1.02 14.23 -14.26
CA GLY A 205 -0.16 14.70 -14.96
C GLY A 205 -1.44 14.53 -14.14
N PHE A 206 -2.56 14.92 -14.74
CA PHE A 206 -3.89 14.75 -14.16
C PHE A 206 -4.79 13.91 -15.05
N VAL A 207 -5.80 13.30 -14.45
CA VAL A 207 -6.89 12.63 -15.16
C VAL A 207 -8.13 13.50 -15.14
N SER A 208 -8.76 13.69 -16.29
CA SER A 208 -10.05 14.36 -16.42
C SER A 208 -11.16 13.37 -16.74
N PHE A 209 -12.36 13.62 -16.24
CA PHE A 209 -13.55 12.84 -16.56
C PHE A 209 -14.79 13.71 -16.45
N GLU A 210 -15.86 13.32 -17.14
CA GLU A 210 -17.15 14.00 -17.07
C GLU A 210 -18.14 13.18 -16.23
N LYS A 211 -18.90 13.88 -15.38
CA LYS A 211 -20.03 13.32 -14.65
C LYS A 211 -21.14 14.36 -14.59
N ASP A 212 -22.33 13.98 -15.01
CA ASP A 212 -23.54 14.80 -14.99
C ASP A 212 -23.34 16.18 -15.66
N GLY A 213 -22.64 16.20 -16.80
CA GLY A 213 -22.36 17.42 -17.58
C GLY A 213 -21.27 18.33 -17.02
N LYS A 214 -20.60 17.93 -15.92
CA LYS A 214 -19.48 18.67 -15.32
C LYS A 214 -18.19 17.87 -15.48
N VAL A 215 -17.12 18.57 -15.86
CA VAL A 215 -15.78 18.01 -15.95
C VAL A 215 -15.08 18.14 -14.59
N TYR A 216 -14.50 17.03 -14.14
CA TYR A 216 -13.70 16.92 -12.93
C TYR A 216 -12.27 16.53 -13.29
N GLN A 217 -11.33 16.85 -12.40
CA GLN A 217 -9.91 16.55 -12.57
C GLN A 217 -9.32 16.02 -11.27
N LEU A 218 -8.39 15.08 -11.38
CA LEU A 218 -7.59 14.58 -10.27
C LEU A 218 -6.12 14.55 -10.71
N ASP A 219 -5.27 15.29 -10.01
CA ASP A 219 -3.82 15.15 -10.11
C ASP A 219 -3.42 13.72 -9.68
N ALA A 220 -2.56 13.09 -10.48
CA ALA A 220 -2.07 11.74 -10.21
C ALA A 220 -0.66 11.77 -9.62
N LEU A 221 -0.30 10.70 -8.91
CA LEU A 221 1.08 10.34 -8.62
C LEU A 221 1.50 9.15 -9.48
N ASP A 222 2.80 9.05 -9.76
CA ASP A 222 3.35 7.92 -10.48
C ASP A 222 3.42 6.67 -9.58
N ALA A 223 2.90 5.55 -10.08
CA ALA A 223 2.99 4.25 -9.42
C ALA A 223 3.33 3.15 -10.44
N ASN A 224 4.51 3.28 -11.06
CA ASN A 224 5.03 2.33 -12.06
C ASN A 224 4.12 2.23 -13.29
N ASN A 225 3.35 1.15 -13.44
CA ASN A 225 2.44 0.95 -14.56
C ASN A 225 1.05 1.58 -14.33
N GLN A 226 0.86 2.20 -13.17
CA GLN A 226 -0.40 2.78 -12.73
C GLN A 226 -0.24 4.25 -12.35
N LEU A 227 -1.37 4.94 -12.34
CA LEU A 227 -1.54 6.25 -11.72
C LEU A 227 -2.19 6.05 -10.36
N TYR A 228 -1.64 6.72 -9.35
CA TYR A 228 -2.15 6.68 -7.99
C TYR A 228 -2.89 7.97 -7.68
N LEU A 229 -4.19 7.84 -7.43
CA LEU A 229 -5.09 8.95 -7.14
C LEU A 229 -5.40 8.94 -5.65
N ILE A 230 -5.13 10.07 -5.00
CA ILE A 230 -5.49 10.34 -3.61
C ILE A 230 -6.53 11.45 -3.66
N PHE A 231 -7.76 11.17 -3.26
CA PHE A 231 -8.87 12.10 -3.45
C PHE A 231 -9.84 12.11 -2.28
N ALA A 232 -10.53 13.24 -2.12
CA ALA A 232 -11.73 13.34 -1.31
C ALA A 232 -12.90 13.74 -2.22
N ASP A 233 -14.10 13.46 -1.77
CA ASP A 233 -15.33 13.77 -2.50
C ASP A 233 -16.45 14.12 -1.51
N ALA A 234 -17.63 14.51 -2.00
CA ALA A 234 -18.71 14.97 -1.13
C ALA A 234 -19.27 13.87 -0.19
N SER A 235 -18.91 12.59 -0.38
CA SER A 235 -19.23 11.51 0.58
C SER A 235 -18.23 11.40 1.74
N SER A 236 -17.06 12.05 1.65
CA SER A 236 -15.98 11.96 2.65
C SER A 236 -16.42 12.57 3.98
N GLY A 237 -16.30 11.79 5.06
CA GLY A 237 -16.77 12.17 6.40
C GLY A 237 -18.27 11.98 6.62
N LEU A 238 -19.01 11.49 5.61
CA LEU A 238 -20.44 11.16 5.70
C LEU A 238 -20.67 9.65 5.59
N GLU A 239 -20.30 9.06 4.44
CA GLU A 239 -20.41 7.61 4.18
C GLU A 239 -19.06 6.94 3.91
N THR A 240 -18.03 7.74 3.64
CA THR A 240 -16.67 7.28 3.36
C THR A 240 -15.66 7.96 4.29
N TYR A 241 -14.44 7.43 4.35
CA TYR A 241 -13.45 7.88 5.32
C TYR A 241 -13.11 9.37 5.14
N GLY A 242 -13.16 10.15 6.23
CA GLY A 242 -12.97 11.60 6.18
C GLY A 242 -11.59 12.04 5.70
N GLY A 243 -10.57 11.20 5.86
CA GLY A 243 -9.23 11.45 5.33
C GLY A 243 -9.09 11.19 3.83
N GLY A 244 -10.18 10.91 3.11
CA GLY A 244 -10.21 10.60 1.69
C GLY A 244 -9.97 9.12 1.37
N ARG A 245 -9.97 8.81 0.07
CA ARG A 245 -9.82 7.47 -0.48
C ARG A 245 -8.73 7.41 -1.53
N TYR A 246 -8.29 6.19 -1.78
CA TYR A 246 -7.24 5.89 -2.74
C TYR A 246 -7.82 5.13 -3.93
N LEU A 247 -7.27 5.38 -5.11
CA LEU A 247 -7.60 4.65 -6.32
C LEU A 247 -6.36 4.49 -7.19
N TYR A 248 -6.04 3.26 -7.58
CA TYR A 248 -5.08 2.99 -8.64
C TYR A 248 -5.82 2.77 -9.95
N ILE A 249 -5.36 3.42 -11.01
CA ILE A 249 -5.82 3.16 -12.38
C ILE A 249 -4.62 2.85 -13.27
N ASP A 250 -4.83 2.08 -14.33
CA ASP A 250 -3.75 1.81 -15.27
C ASP A 250 -3.36 3.08 -16.04
N LYS A 251 -2.07 3.26 -16.30
CA LYS A 251 -1.60 4.33 -17.20
C LYS A 251 -2.21 4.15 -18.60
N PRO A 252 -2.41 5.23 -19.36
CA PRO A 252 -2.85 5.10 -20.74
C PRO A 252 -1.85 4.28 -21.55
N ALA A 253 -2.35 3.55 -22.55
CA ALA A 253 -1.50 2.82 -23.47
C ALA A 253 -0.53 3.79 -24.19
N PRO A 254 0.65 3.32 -24.66
CA PRO A 254 1.61 4.17 -25.35
C PRO A 254 0.96 4.99 -26.48
N LYS A 255 1.21 6.31 -26.51
CA LYS A 255 0.64 7.27 -27.48
C LYS A 255 -0.89 7.42 -27.42
N LYS A 256 -1.53 7.03 -26.31
CA LYS A 256 -2.95 7.28 -26.01
C LYS A 256 -3.07 8.16 -24.77
N THR A 257 -4.24 8.75 -24.60
CA THR A 257 -4.62 9.54 -23.41
C THR A 257 -5.81 8.90 -22.68
N GLU A 258 -6.61 8.07 -23.35
CA GLU A 258 -7.80 7.45 -22.76
C GLU A 258 -7.42 6.53 -21.58
N VAL A 259 -8.12 6.70 -20.47
CA VAL A 259 -8.03 5.90 -19.25
C VAL A 259 -9.42 5.50 -18.77
N ILE A 260 -9.50 4.45 -17.94
CA ILE A 260 -10.72 4.07 -17.23
C ILE A 260 -10.56 4.38 -15.76
N ILE A 261 -11.49 5.14 -15.21
CA ILE A 261 -11.55 5.47 -13.79
C ILE A 261 -12.74 4.70 -13.21
N ASP A 262 -12.44 3.65 -12.46
CA ASP A 262 -13.45 2.80 -11.83
C ASP A 262 -13.50 3.06 -10.33
N PHE A 263 -14.34 4.01 -9.91
CA PHE A 263 -14.48 4.39 -8.51
C PHE A 263 -15.04 3.26 -7.63
N ASN A 264 -15.57 2.17 -8.21
CA ASN A 264 -15.93 0.97 -7.46
C ASN A 264 -14.72 0.27 -6.81
N LYS A 265 -13.50 0.61 -7.25
CA LYS A 265 -12.22 0.17 -6.67
C LYS A 265 -11.58 1.22 -5.75
N ALA A 266 -12.26 2.33 -5.50
CA ALA A 266 -11.79 3.31 -4.52
C ALA A 266 -11.82 2.67 -3.13
N TYR A 267 -10.73 2.80 -2.39
CA TYR A 267 -10.53 2.07 -1.14
C TYR A 267 -10.03 2.95 -0.01
N ASN A 268 -10.31 2.51 1.21
CA ASN A 268 -9.92 3.17 2.43
C ASN A 268 -8.39 3.10 2.64
N PRO A 269 -7.74 4.22 2.98
CA PRO A 269 -6.32 4.24 3.33
C PRO A 269 -5.97 3.29 4.48
N PRO A 270 -4.70 2.87 4.59
CA PRO A 270 -4.19 2.05 5.70
C PRO A 270 -4.59 2.53 7.11
N CYS A 271 -4.73 3.84 7.30
CA CYS A 271 -5.00 4.47 8.58
C CYS A 271 -6.39 4.16 9.14
N VAL A 272 -7.29 3.64 8.31
CA VAL A 272 -8.57 3.06 8.76
C VAL A 272 -8.37 1.79 9.58
N PHE A 273 -7.29 1.04 9.33
CA PHE A 273 -7.06 -0.27 9.95
C PHE A 273 -6.09 -0.22 11.13
N THR A 274 -5.22 0.79 11.18
CA THR A 274 -4.15 0.89 12.17
C THR A 274 -3.72 2.34 12.38
N ALA A 275 -3.49 2.73 13.64
CA ALA A 275 -2.99 4.05 14.02
C ALA A 275 -1.51 4.25 13.65
N TYR A 276 -0.81 3.18 13.29
CA TYR A 276 0.63 3.18 13.02
C TYR A 276 0.97 3.37 11.54
N ALA A 277 -0.05 3.60 10.69
CA ALA A 277 0.12 3.97 9.31
C ALA A 277 0.27 5.50 9.13
N THR A 278 1.03 5.91 8.12
CA THR A 278 1.34 7.32 7.81
C THR A 278 0.75 7.71 6.46
N CYS A 279 -0.58 7.79 6.39
CA CYS A 279 -1.32 7.96 5.13
C CYS A 279 -1.23 9.39 4.61
N PRO A 280 -0.91 9.61 3.32
CA PRO A 280 -1.11 10.90 2.68
C PRO A 280 -2.59 11.28 2.64
N LEU A 281 -2.87 12.56 2.83
CA LEU A 281 -4.18 13.17 2.64
C LEU A 281 -4.31 13.67 1.19
N PRO A 282 -5.53 13.76 0.65
CA PRO A 282 -5.77 14.34 -0.66
C PRO A 282 -5.20 15.76 -0.75
N PRO A 283 -4.43 16.09 -1.81
CA PRO A 283 -4.07 17.47 -2.09
C PRO A 283 -5.34 18.27 -2.38
N ARG A 284 -5.27 19.59 -2.20
CA ARG A 284 -6.43 20.49 -2.32
C ARG A 284 -7.12 20.35 -3.69
N GLU A 285 -6.34 20.15 -4.74
CA GLU A 285 -6.77 19.99 -6.11
C GLU A 285 -7.60 18.70 -6.33
N ASN A 286 -7.44 17.71 -5.46
CA ASN A 286 -8.13 16.42 -5.53
C ASN A 286 -9.33 16.32 -4.57
N ILE A 287 -9.83 17.45 -4.06
CA ILE A 287 -11.05 17.50 -3.27
C ILE A 287 -12.20 17.86 -4.22
N LEU A 288 -13.01 16.84 -4.57
CA LEU A 288 -14.08 16.96 -5.54
C LEU A 288 -15.40 17.38 -4.89
N ASP A 289 -16.01 18.42 -5.44
CA ASP A 289 -17.43 18.74 -5.20
C ASP A 289 -18.32 17.84 -6.07
N LEU A 290 -18.25 16.53 -5.79
CA LEU A 290 -18.97 15.44 -6.46
C LEU A 290 -19.27 14.36 -5.42
N TYR A 291 -20.50 13.86 -5.35
CA TYR A 291 -20.84 12.76 -4.46
C TYR A 291 -20.57 11.41 -5.13
N ILE A 292 -19.54 10.68 -4.69
CA ILE A 292 -19.14 9.41 -5.33
C ILE A 292 -19.66 8.22 -4.53
N SER A 293 -20.81 7.69 -4.93
CA SER A 293 -21.49 6.55 -4.31
C SER A 293 -20.98 5.18 -4.82
N ALA A 294 -19.66 4.99 -4.86
CA ALA A 294 -19.00 3.76 -5.29
C ALA A 294 -17.76 3.48 -4.45
N GLY A 295 -17.35 2.21 -4.35
CA GLY A 295 -16.14 1.81 -3.62
C GLY A 295 -16.38 1.50 -2.14
N GLU A 296 -15.30 1.47 -1.37
CA GLU A 296 -15.34 1.22 0.08
C GLU A 296 -16.02 2.38 0.81
N LYS A 297 -16.86 2.02 1.79
CA LYS A 297 -17.49 2.91 2.77
C LYS A 297 -16.66 2.92 4.04
N TYR A 298 -16.98 3.87 4.92
CA TYR A 298 -16.48 3.93 6.27
C TYR A 298 -17.68 4.12 7.20
N MET A 299 -17.79 3.26 8.21
CA MET A 299 -18.71 3.48 9.32
C MET A 299 -17.83 3.66 10.55
N ASP A 300 -18.02 4.76 11.26
CA ASP A 300 -17.33 4.98 12.54
C ASP A 300 -17.55 3.75 13.43
N LYS A 301 -16.47 3.29 14.07
CA LYS A 301 -16.55 2.25 15.10
C LYS A 301 -17.13 2.82 16.38
#